data_AF-A0A7X9G3Z9-F1
#
_entry.id   AF-A0A7X9G3Z9-F1
#
_cell.length_a   1.000
_cell.length_b   1.000
_cell.length_c   1.000
_cell.angle_alpha   90.00
_cell.angle_beta   90.00
_cell.angle_gamma   90.00
#
_symmetry.space_group_name_H-M   'P 1'
#
loop_
_entity.id
_entity.type
_entity.pdbx_description
1 polymer ?
#
loop_
_entity_poly.entity_id
_entity_poly.type
_entity_poly.pdbx_seq_one_letter_code
_entity_poly.pdbx_strand_id
1 'polypeptide(L)' 'MTQVVFFEAFAEERAALEKYAGGRLQAEYTWKTIQEWGDAAEPPAPIISVRTQSLIPMAWASRLK' A
#
# COMPACT_ATOMS: atom_id res chain seq x y z
N MET A 1 -0.59 14.24 -8.10
CA MET A 1 -1.35 13.46 -7.11
C MET A 1 -0.45 12.38 -6.57
N THR A 2 -0.53 12.10 -5.27
CA THR A 2 0.34 11.11 -4.61
C THR A 2 -0.28 9.72 -4.75
N GLN A 3 0.44 8.78 -5.36
CA GLN A 3 0.01 7.39 -5.47
C GLN A 3 0.43 6.60 -4.23
N VAL A 4 -0.52 5.89 -3.65
CA VAL A 4 -0.31 5.08 -2.45
C VAL A 4 -1.10 3.79 -2.51
N VAL A 5 -0.49 2.68 -2.09
CA VAL A 5 -1.19 1.41 -1.88
C VAL A 5 -1.18 1.06 -0.39
N PHE A 6 -2.36 0.79 0.15
CA PHE A 6 -2.54 0.32 1.53
C PHE A 6 -2.70 -1.21 1.53
N PHE A 7 -1.74 -1.89 2.16
CA PHE A 7 -1.79 -3.33 2.39
C PHE A 7 -2.55 -3.65 3.67
N GLU A 8 -3.17 -4.84 3.68
CA GLU A 8 -3.98 -5.33 4.80
C GLU A 8 -5.06 -4.32 5.26
N ALA A 9 -5.60 -3.56 4.30
CA ALA A 9 -6.63 -2.57 4.52
C ALA A 9 -8.01 -3.14 4.21
N PHE A 10 -8.73 -3.50 5.27
CA PHE A 10 -10.09 -4.06 5.17
C PHE A 10 -11.14 -2.94 4.97
N ALA A 11 -12.39 -3.34 4.73
CA ALA A 11 -13.47 -2.44 4.35
C ALA A 11 -13.66 -1.25 5.30
N GLU A 12 -13.57 -1.46 6.62
CA GLU A 12 -13.72 -0.40 7.62
C GLU A 12 -12.60 0.63 7.53
N GLU A 13 -11.35 0.17 7.48
CA GLU A 13 -10.17 1.04 7.37
C GLU A 13 -10.17 1.79 6.02
N ARG A 14 -10.50 1.10 4.92
CA ARG A 14 -10.68 1.73 3.60
C ARG A 14 -11.71 2.85 3.64
N ALA A 15 -12.88 2.62 4.25
CA ALA A 15 -13.93 3.64 4.33
C ALA A 15 -13.47 4.88 5.12
N ALA A 16 -12.73 4.68 6.21
CA ALA A 16 -12.13 5.77 6.96
C ALA A 16 -11.06 6.51 6.15
N LEU A 17 -10.15 5.79 5.49
CA LEU A 17 -9.09 6.37 4.67
C LEU A 17 -9.65 7.18 3.50
N GLU A 18 -10.63 6.66 2.78
CA GLU A 18 -11.32 7.36 1.69
C GLU A 18 -11.98 8.65 2.18
N LYS A 19 -12.67 8.59 3.33
CA LYS A 19 -13.32 9.76 3.94
C LYS A 19 -12.32 10.89 4.23
N TYR A 20 -11.10 10.58 4.66
CA TYR A 20 -10.09 11.57 5.02
C TYR A 20 -9.11 11.92 3.90
N ALA A 21 -8.93 11.05 2.90
CA ALA A 21 -8.04 11.30 1.76
C ALA A 21 -8.48 12.51 0.94
N GLY A 22 -9.78 12.80 0.90
CA GLY A 22 -10.33 14.04 0.34
C GLY A 22 -9.90 14.31 -1.11
N GLY A 23 -9.71 13.26 -1.91
CA GLY A 23 -9.26 13.34 -3.31
C GLY A 23 -7.79 13.76 -3.51
N ARG A 24 -7.01 13.88 -2.44
CA ARG A 24 -5.58 14.29 -2.51
C ARG A 24 -4.66 13.13 -2.88
N LEU A 25 -5.12 11.90 -2.64
CA LEU A 25 -4.39 10.66 -2.86
C LEU A 25 -5.05 9.88 -4.00
N GLN A 26 -4.23 9.29 -4.86
CA GLN A 26 -4.64 8.19 -5.72
C GLN A 26 -4.35 6.90 -4.94
N ALA A 27 -5.33 6.48 -4.15
CA ALA A 27 -5.19 5.39 -3.20
C ALA A 27 -5.77 4.08 -3.74
N GLU A 28 -4.99 3.01 -3.62
CA GLU A 28 -5.43 1.64 -3.83
C GLU A 28 -5.36 0.87 -2.51
N TYR A 29 -6.21 -0.15 -2.37
CA TYR A 29 -6.34 -0.92 -1.14
C TYR A 29 -6.36 -2.40 -1.46
N THR A 30 -5.65 -3.18 -0.67
CA THR A 30 -5.69 -4.64 -0.72
C THR A 30 -5.79 -5.20 0.69
N TRP A 31 -6.54 -6.28 0.85
CA TRP A 31 -6.61 -7.05 2.09
C TRP A 31 -5.42 -8.02 2.23
N LYS A 32 -4.67 -8.24 1.16
CA LYS A 32 -3.50 -9.12 1.16
C LYS A 32 -2.33 -8.49 1.90
N THR A 33 -1.50 -9.33 2.48
CA THR A 33 -0.13 -8.98 2.89
C THR A 33 0.76 -8.72 1.67
N ILE A 34 1.96 -8.14 1.89
CA ILE A 34 2.97 -8.00 0.82
C ILE A 34 3.37 -9.37 0.27
N GLN A 35 3.47 -10.38 1.14
CA GLN A 35 3.89 -11.72 0.79
C GLN A 35 2.83 -12.47 -0.04
N GLU A 36 1.54 -12.23 0.23
CA GLU A 36 0.43 -12.77 -0.57
C GLU A 36 0.19 -12.00 -1.87
N TRP A 37 0.62 -10.74 -1.94
CA TRP A 37 0.63 -9.97 -3.18
C TRP A 37 1.59 -10.59 -4.21
N GLY A 38 2.72 -11.11 -3.73
CA GLY A 38 3.66 -11.93 -4.49
C GLY A 38 5.01 -11.26 -4.73
N ASP A 39 5.90 -12.00 -5.37
CA ASP A 39 7.32 -11.66 -5.63
C ASP A 39 7.51 -10.66 -6.79
N ALA A 40 6.63 -9.66 -6.90
CA ALA A 40 6.75 -8.65 -7.94
C ALA A 40 8.10 -7.93 -7.82
N ALA A 41 8.80 -7.74 -8.95
CA ALA A 41 10.09 -7.05 -8.96
C ALA A 41 9.99 -5.55 -8.58
N GLU A 42 8.78 -4.98 -8.64
CA GLU A 42 8.50 -3.58 -8.39
C GLU A 42 7.33 -3.42 -7.41
N PRO A 43 7.37 -2.40 -6.53
CA PRO A 43 6.26 -2.10 -5.63
C PRO A 43 5.04 -1.60 -6.42
N PRO A 44 3.80 -1.82 -5.93
CA PRO A 44 2.59 -1.39 -6.62
C PRO A 44 2.40 0.13 -6.67
N ALA A 45 3.09 0.87 -5.79
CA ALA A 45 3.12 2.33 -5.77
C ALA A 45 4.44 2.81 -5.16
N PRO A 46 4.86 4.05 -5.45
CA PRO A 46 6.06 4.65 -4.84
C PRO A 46 5.92 4.87 -3.34
N ILE A 47 4.69 5.00 -2.82
CA ILE A 47 4.40 5.04 -1.39
C ILE A 47 3.52 3.83 -1.07
N ILE A 48 3.87 3.08 -0.04
CA ILE A 48 3.07 1.97 0.47
C ILE A 48 2.80 2.16 1.95
N SER A 49 1.63 1.74 2.40
CA SER A 49 1.27 1.67 3.81
C SER A 49 1.13 0.20 4.19
N VAL A 50 1.88 -0.23 5.19
CA VAL A 50 2.05 -1.64 5.56
C VAL A 50 1.92 -1.80 7.08
N ARG A 51 1.69 -3.03 7.56
CA ARG A 51 1.68 -3.32 9.01
C ARG A 51 3.12 -3.43 9.52
N THR A 52 3.31 -3.28 10.83
CA THR A 52 4.64 -3.29 11.47
C THR A 52 5.43 -4.59 11.31
N GLN A 53 4.74 -5.70 11.04
CA GLN A 53 5.35 -7.03 10.86
C GLN A 53 5.46 -7.45 9.38
N SER A 54 5.16 -6.56 8.43
CA SER A 54 5.32 -6.85 7.01
C SER A 54 6.81 -6.86 6.62
N LEU A 55 7.22 -7.82 5.79
CA LEU A 55 8.57 -7.87 5.22
C LEU A 55 8.53 -7.22 3.84
N ILE A 56 9.24 -6.11 3.67
CA ILE A 56 9.34 -5.43 2.39
C ILE A 56 10.40 -6.14 1.53
N PRO A 57 10.09 -6.58 0.30
CA PRO A 57 11.06 -7.19 -0.60
C PRO A 57 12.25 -6.26 -0.83
N MET A 58 13.47 -6.79 -0.74
CA MET A 58 14.69 -6.00 -0.97
C MET A 58 14.72 -5.33 -2.35
N ALA A 59 14.14 -5.97 -3.36
CA ALA A 59 14.04 -5.42 -4.71
C ALA A 59 13.27 -4.09 -4.78
N TRP A 60 12.44 -3.78 -3.78
CA TRP A 60 11.64 -2.55 -3.74
C TRP A 60 12.38 -1.37 -3.10
N ALA A 61 13.47 -1.61 -2.35
CA ALA A 61 14.10 -0.60 -1.51
C ALA A 61 14.52 0.68 -2.26
N SER A 62 15.00 0.56 -3.50
CA SER A 62 15.40 1.71 -4.33
C SER A 62 14.26 2.41 -5.05
N ARG A 63 13.03 1.88 -4.94
CA ARG A 63 11.85 2.32 -5.70
C ARG A 63 10.76 2.93 -4.81
N LEU A 64 10.85 2.70 -3.51
CA LEU A 64 9.98 3.32 -2.50
C LEU A 64 10.50 4.71 -2.12
N LYS A 65 9.59 5.61 -1.73
CA LYS A 65 9.86 6.99 -1.32
C LYS A 65 9.78 7.18 0.19
#